data_AF-A0A2N2IJK5-F1
#
_entry.id   AF-A0A2N2IJK5-F1
#
_cell.length_a   1.000
_cell.length_b   1.000
_cell.length_c   1.000
_cell.angle_alpha   90.00
_cell.angle_beta   90.00
_cell.angle_gamma   90.00
#
_symmetry.space_group_name_H-M   'P 1'
#
loop_
_entity.id
_entity.type
_entity.pdbx_description
1 polymer ?
#
loop_
_entity_poly.entity_id
_entity_poly.type
_entity_poly.pdbx_seq_one_letter_code
_entity_poly.pdbx_strand_id
1 'polypeptide(L)'
;KNRNQMESLLFAWDRLGIRDLLVITGDYPQEGYQGCPKPVFDLGSVHVLDLISRMNKGNYGPDRGKGAIQPTSFLMGVALSPFKRLEAELLMQYAKLHRKAEQGADYIITQVGYDARKFHELLQYVQQSNLNLPVLGNVFIPNLTVAALMHTGKIPGCIITDRLYGEIRREATSPDKGKQARLLRGAKLLAILKGLGYAGAHLGGPGLTYENIDYLLSTADSLAGNWQDLVPEMDYWHQDGFYLYTKDAATGLNTTEPAPRDERQAGLQVNYRMARLVHNLAFTKDAPLYPACKKICLALEGGGLDNGLTHLEHVTKFLLFGCQNCGDCTLGDLAFVCPQAGCAKYLLNGPCGGSRDGWCEVYPGKKRCLYVRVYERLAAHGL
;
A
#
# COMPACT_ATOMS: atom_id res chain seq x y z
N LYS A 1 -10.17 -1.04 -13.65
CA LYS A 1 -11.62 -1.26 -13.90
C LYS A 1 -12.36 0.01 -13.51
N ASN A 2 -13.46 0.36 -14.18
CA ASN A 2 -14.30 1.48 -13.74
C ASN A 2 -15.25 1.05 -12.61
N ARG A 3 -15.89 2.00 -11.93
CA ARG A 3 -16.79 1.74 -10.79
C ARG A 3 -17.95 0.80 -11.12
N ASN A 4 -18.59 0.96 -12.28
CA ASN A 4 -19.72 0.12 -12.70
C ASN A 4 -19.28 -1.34 -12.95
N GLN A 5 -18.08 -1.54 -13.50
CA GLN A 5 -17.51 -2.87 -13.67
C GLN A 5 -17.20 -3.53 -12.32
N MET A 6 -16.67 -2.76 -11.36
CA MET A 6 -16.39 -3.28 -10.02
C MET A 6 -17.68 -3.67 -9.28
N GLU A 7 -18.68 -2.79 -9.29
CA GLU A 7 -20.02 -3.07 -8.76
C GLU A 7 -20.63 -4.34 -9.38
N SER A 8 -20.63 -4.43 -10.71
CA SER A 8 -21.22 -5.57 -11.42
C SER A 8 -20.52 -6.88 -11.06
N LEU A 9 -19.19 -6.87 -10.87
CA LEU A 9 -18.43 -8.04 -10.43
C LEU A 9 -18.76 -8.42 -8.99
N LEU A 10 -18.88 -7.45 -8.08
CA LEU A 10 -19.24 -7.71 -6.69
C LEU A 10 -20.62 -8.38 -6.61
N PHE A 11 -21.62 -7.88 -7.33
CA PHE A 11 -22.93 -8.56 -7.36
C PHE A 11 -22.87 -9.96 -7.97
N ALA A 12 -22.07 -10.17 -9.02
CA ALA A 12 -21.89 -11.49 -9.59
C ALA A 12 -21.23 -12.46 -8.60
N TRP A 13 -20.18 -12.03 -7.91
CA TRP A 13 -19.45 -12.83 -6.92
C TRP A 13 -20.30 -13.18 -5.71
N ASP A 14 -21.09 -12.23 -5.21
CA ASP A 14 -22.05 -12.47 -4.12
C ASP A 14 -23.06 -13.59 -4.49
N ARG A 15 -23.63 -13.52 -5.70
CA ARG A 15 -24.56 -14.54 -6.22
C ARG A 15 -23.91 -15.90 -6.44
N LEU A 16 -22.62 -15.92 -6.76
CA LEU A 16 -21.83 -17.16 -6.88
C LEU A 16 -21.40 -17.72 -5.52
N GLY A 17 -21.68 -17.02 -4.41
CA GLY A 17 -21.27 -17.43 -3.07
C GLY A 17 -19.79 -17.20 -2.77
N ILE A 18 -19.08 -16.41 -3.57
CA ILE A 18 -17.71 -15.97 -3.26
C ILE A 18 -17.81 -14.93 -2.15
N ARG A 19 -17.18 -15.18 -1.00
CA ARG A 19 -17.24 -14.29 0.16
C ARG A 19 -15.91 -13.64 0.49
N ASP A 20 -14.79 -14.30 0.21
CA ASP A 20 -13.46 -13.80 0.56
C ASP A 20 -12.82 -13.03 -0.58
N LEU A 21 -12.54 -11.75 -0.36
CA LEU A 21 -11.98 -10.85 -1.36
C LEU A 21 -10.63 -10.30 -0.90
N LEU A 22 -9.62 -10.36 -1.77
CA LEU A 22 -8.37 -9.62 -1.60
C LEU A 22 -8.44 -8.31 -2.41
N VAL A 23 -8.59 -7.18 -1.71
CA VAL A 23 -8.80 -5.86 -2.32
C VAL A 23 -7.46 -5.15 -2.56
N ILE A 24 -7.08 -5.03 -3.83
CA ILE A 24 -5.83 -4.40 -4.28
C ILE A 24 -6.08 -3.34 -5.35
N THR A 25 -5.16 -2.38 -5.46
CA THR A 25 -5.22 -1.32 -6.50
C THR A 25 -4.86 -1.86 -7.89
N GLY A 26 -3.99 -2.88 -7.95
CA GLY A 26 -3.47 -3.44 -9.19
C GLY A 26 -2.22 -2.73 -9.72
N ASP A 27 -1.58 -3.38 -10.70
CA ASP A 27 -0.38 -2.90 -11.36
C ASP A 27 -0.69 -2.00 -12.56
N TYR A 28 0.29 -1.21 -12.98
CA TYR A 28 0.16 -0.41 -14.18
C TYR A 28 0.15 -1.31 -15.42
N PRO A 29 -0.80 -1.15 -16.35
CA PRO A 29 -0.89 -2.01 -17.52
C PRO A 29 0.33 -1.82 -18.44
N GLN A 30 0.93 -2.92 -18.88
CA GLN A 30 2.08 -2.91 -19.81
C GLN A 30 1.72 -3.45 -21.20
N GLU A 31 0.79 -4.39 -21.29
CA GLU A 31 0.42 -5.07 -22.53
C GLU A 31 -1.11 -5.10 -22.73
N GLY A 32 -1.54 -5.18 -23.99
CA GLY A 32 -2.94 -5.18 -24.39
C GLY A 32 -3.10 -5.35 -25.90
N TYR A 33 -4.35 -5.39 -26.38
CA TYR A 33 -4.65 -5.52 -27.80
C TYR A 33 -4.07 -4.34 -28.58
N GLN A 34 -3.15 -4.62 -29.50
CA GLN A 34 -2.46 -3.64 -30.34
C GLN A 34 -1.69 -2.54 -29.56
N GLY A 35 -1.28 -2.82 -28.32
CA GLY A 35 -0.40 -1.92 -27.55
C GLY A 35 -0.83 -1.76 -26.09
N CYS A 36 -0.30 -0.72 -25.44
CA CYS A 36 -0.60 -0.44 -24.04
C CYS A 36 -2.00 0.17 -23.88
N PRO A 37 -2.91 -0.45 -23.11
CA PRO A 37 -4.22 0.12 -22.87
C PRO A 37 -4.10 1.35 -21.96
N LYS A 38 -5.10 2.24 -22.02
CA LYS A 38 -5.18 3.34 -21.05
C LYS A 38 -5.34 2.77 -19.63
N PRO A 39 -4.59 3.28 -18.63
CA PRO A 39 -4.75 2.86 -17.24
C PRO A 39 -6.12 3.25 -16.71
N VAL A 40 -6.83 2.30 -16.09
CA VAL A 40 -8.14 2.55 -15.46
C VAL A 40 -8.05 2.33 -13.95
N PHE A 41 -7.82 3.43 -13.23
CA PHE A 41 -7.72 3.51 -11.76
C PHE A 41 -8.82 4.39 -11.16
N ASP A 42 -10.08 4.17 -11.59
CA ASP A 42 -11.25 4.95 -11.14
C ASP A 42 -11.43 4.86 -9.61
N LEU A 43 -11.44 3.65 -9.06
CA LEU A 43 -11.41 3.42 -7.61
C LEU A 43 -10.10 2.76 -7.21
N GLY A 44 -9.38 3.39 -6.27
CA GLY A 44 -8.27 2.74 -5.57
C GLY A 44 -8.79 1.77 -4.50
N SER A 45 -7.88 0.96 -3.91
CA SER A 45 -8.28 -0.08 -2.95
C SER A 45 -9.09 0.45 -1.76
N VAL A 46 -8.82 1.66 -1.28
CA VAL A 46 -9.58 2.27 -0.16
C VAL A 46 -11.02 2.58 -0.57
N HIS A 47 -11.25 3.08 -1.78
CA HIS A 47 -12.60 3.35 -2.29
C HIS A 47 -13.38 2.06 -2.57
N VAL A 48 -12.69 1.01 -3.02
CA VAL A 48 -13.33 -0.31 -3.20
C VAL A 48 -13.75 -0.90 -1.86
N LEU A 49 -12.97 -0.71 -0.80
CA LEU A 49 -13.38 -1.09 0.56
C LEU A 49 -14.61 -0.30 1.03
N ASP A 50 -14.66 1.02 0.82
CA ASP A 50 -15.86 1.82 1.14
C ASP A 50 -17.10 1.30 0.38
N LEU A 51 -16.96 1.01 -0.92
CA LEU A 51 -18.03 0.42 -1.73
C LEU A 51 -18.52 -0.91 -1.13
N ILE A 52 -17.62 -1.85 -0.88
CA ILE A 52 -17.98 -3.17 -0.32
C ILE A 52 -18.58 -3.01 1.09
N SER A 53 -18.04 -2.11 1.92
CA SER A 53 -18.54 -1.82 3.27
C SER A 53 -19.98 -1.31 3.23
N ARG A 54 -20.32 -0.42 2.29
CA ARG A 54 -21.69 0.06 2.08
C ARG A 54 -22.62 -1.06 1.60
N MET A 55 -22.16 -1.91 0.68
CA MET A 55 -22.91 -3.07 0.21
C MET A 55 -23.18 -4.06 1.36
N ASN A 56 -22.18 -4.37 2.18
CA ASN A 56 -22.31 -5.24 3.33
C ASN A 56 -23.26 -4.68 4.40
N LYS A 57 -23.27 -3.35 4.58
CA LYS A 57 -24.17 -2.67 5.53
C LYS A 57 -25.60 -2.48 4.99
N GLY A 58 -25.85 -2.79 3.72
CA GLY A 58 -27.12 -2.50 3.06
C GLY A 58 -27.37 -1.02 2.77
N ASN A 59 -26.34 -0.18 2.88
CA ASN A 59 -26.40 1.27 2.62
C ASN A 59 -25.97 1.58 1.17
N TYR A 60 -26.38 0.73 0.23
CA TYR A 60 -26.00 0.79 -1.17
C TYR A 60 -27.24 0.67 -2.08
N GLY A 61 -27.40 1.62 -3.00
CA GLY A 61 -28.57 1.69 -3.88
C GLY A 61 -29.75 2.46 -3.29
N PRO A 62 -30.93 2.42 -3.92
CA PRO A 62 -32.11 3.16 -3.47
C PRO A 62 -32.65 2.64 -2.11
N ASP A 63 -33.03 3.57 -1.25
CA ASP A 63 -33.57 3.27 0.09
C ASP A 63 -34.96 2.62 0.02
N ARG A 64 -35.02 1.31 0.26
CA ARG A 64 -36.24 0.49 0.44
C ARG A 64 -37.23 0.50 -0.75
N GLY A 65 -38.03 -0.57 -0.88
CA GLY A 65 -39.05 -0.70 -1.94
C GLY A 65 -38.64 -1.60 -3.12
N LYS A 66 -39.35 -1.48 -4.26
CA LYS A 66 -39.05 -2.24 -5.49
C LYS A 66 -37.68 -1.82 -6.03
N GLY A 67 -36.70 -2.72 -5.95
CA GLY A 67 -35.31 -2.45 -6.35
C GLY A 67 -34.33 -2.29 -5.19
N ALA A 68 -34.77 -2.47 -3.94
CA ALA A 68 -33.87 -2.54 -2.79
C ALA A 68 -32.90 -3.72 -2.96
N ILE A 69 -31.62 -3.44 -2.75
CA ILE A 69 -30.54 -4.41 -2.91
C ILE A 69 -30.33 -5.09 -1.55
N GLN A 70 -30.24 -6.43 -1.54
CA GLN A 70 -29.94 -7.15 -0.31
C GLN A 70 -28.48 -6.89 0.12
N PRO A 71 -28.21 -6.78 1.43
CA PRO A 71 -26.85 -6.64 1.92
C PRO A 71 -25.98 -7.83 1.48
N THR A 72 -24.74 -7.54 1.10
CA THR A 72 -23.73 -8.57 0.83
C THR A 72 -23.04 -9.02 2.12
N SER A 73 -22.19 -10.04 2.06
CA SER A 73 -21.44 -10.51 3.22
C SER A 73 -19.99 -10.88 2.88
N PHE A 74 -19.27 -9.94 2.27
CA PHE A 74 -17.87 -10.15 1.90
C PHE A 74 -16.92 -9.97 3.09
N LEU A 75 -15.92 -10.85 3.18
CA LEU A 75 -14.71 -10.68 3.99
C LEU A 75 -13.64 -9.96 3.15
N MET A 76 -13.06 -8.90 3.69
CA MET A 76 -12.18 -7.97 2.97
C MET A 76 -10.73 -8.05 3.45
N GLY A 77 -9.91 -8.83 2.74
CA GLY A 77 -8.46 -8.84 2.90
C GLY A 77 -7.79 -7.66 2.19
N VAL A 78 -6.71 -7.13 2.78
CA VAL A 78 -5.94 -6.03 2.17
C VAL A 78 -4.44 -6.32 2.10
N ALA A 79 -3.82 -5.89 1.00
CA ALA A 79 -2.36 -6.00 0.85
C ALA A 79 -1.60 -4.85 1.55
N LEU A 80 -0.48 -5.15 2.20
CA LEU A 80 0.43 -4.15 2.78
C LEU A 80 1.88 -4.55 2.53
N SER A 81 2.74 -3.60 2.14
CA SER A 81 4.18 -3.87 2.03
C SER A 81 4.94 -3.23 3.20
N PRO A 82 5.44 -4.01 4.18
CA PRO A 82 6.38 -3.50 5.19
C PRO A 82 7.83 -3.41 4.65
N PHE A 83 8.06 -3.95 3.44
CA PHE A 83 9.36 -4.03 2.79
C PHE A 83 9.67 -2.76 2.00
N LYS A 84 9.97 -1.67 2.70
CA LYS A 84 10.33 -0.36 2.13
C LYS A 84 11.66 0.14 2.65
N ARG A 85 12.53 0.59 1.74
CA ARG A 85 13.89 1.01 2.06
C ARG A 85 13.91 2.41 2.69
N LEU A 86 13.01 3.28 2.26
CA LEU A 86 12.91 4.66 2.76
C LEU A 86 11.77 4.82 3.77
N GLU A 87 12.00 5.65 4.79
CA GLU A 87 11.01 6.07 5.78
C GLU A 87 9.72 6.58 5.13
N ALA A 88 9.86 7.51 4.18
CA ALA A 88 8.76 8.10 3.45
C ALA A 88 7.90 7.08 2.69
N GLU A 89 8.50 5.99 2.23
CA GLU A 89 7.75 4.92 1.56
C GLU A 89 7.01 4.05 2.57
N LEU A 90 7.68 3.66 3.67
CA LEU A 90 7.09 2.81 4.70
C LEU A 90 5.92 3.50 5.40
N LEU A 91 6.13 4.72 5.91
CA LEU A 91 5.12 5.41 6.69
C LEU A 91 3.89 5.76 5.85
N MET A 92 4.04 6.00 4.54
CA MET A 92 2.88 6.18 3.67
C MET A 92 2.14 4.87 3.36
N GLN A 93 2.80 3.70 3.42
CA GLN A 93 2.08 2.41 3.40
C GLN A 93 1.24 2.24 4.68
N TYR A 94 1.80 2.59 5.84
CA TYR A 94 1.09 2.54 7.12
C TYR A 94 -0.04 3.56 7.22
N ALA A 95 0.14 4.80 6.75
CA ALA A 95 -0.94 5.78 6.66
C ALA A 95 -2.10 5.27 5.78
N LYS A 96 -1.79 4.55 4.69
CA LYS A 96 -2.81 3.90 3.86
C LYS A 96 -3.47 2.71 4.57
N LEU A 97 -2.75 2.00 5.44
CA LEU A 97 -3.31 0.92 6.24
C LEU A 97 -4.42 1.44 7.16
N HIS A 98 -4.21 2.57 7.85
CA HIS A 98 -5.26 3.19 8.67
C HIS A 98 -6.52 3.46 7.87
N ARG A 99 -6.39 4.08 6.69
CA ARG A 99 -7.53 4.32 5.80
C ARG A 99 -8.22 3.01 5.39
N LYS A 100 -7.49 1.93 5.18
CA LYS A 100 -8.08 0.61 4.86
C LYS A 100 -8.83 0.02 6.05
N ALA A 101 -8.27 0.12 7.25
CA ALA A 101 -8.89 -0.34 8.48
C ALA A 101 -10.20 0.41 8.76
N GLU A 102 -10.19 1.75 8.60
CA GLU A 102 -11.37 2.61 8.76
C GLU A 102 -12.51 2.24 7.79
N GLN A 103 -12.19 1.74 6.59
CA GLN A 103 -13.19 1.29 5.62
C GLN A 103 -13.68 -0.16 5.86
N GLY A 104 -13.20 -0.82 6.93
CA GLY A 104 -13.65 -2.15 7.33
C GLY A 104 -12.84 -3.29 6.72
N ALA A 105 -11.54 -3.12 6.47
CA ALA A 105 -10.68 -4.27 6.20
C ALA A 105 -10.76 -5.29 7.35
N ASP A 106 -10.77 -6.58 7.04
CA ASP A 106 -10.90 -7.67 8.02
C ASP A 106 -9.56 -8.32 8.35
N TYR A 107 -8.61 -8.34 7.41
CA TYR A 107 -7.28 -8.91 7.62
C TYR A 107 -6.23 -8.33 6.66
N ILE A 108 -4.96 -8.47 7.03
CA ILE A 108 -3.82 -7.98 6.25
C ILE A 108 -3.09 -9.17 5.63
N ILE A 109 -2.72 -9.10 4.35
CA ILE A 109 -1.71 -9.97 3.74
C ILE A 109 -0.49 -9.11 3.41
N THR A 110 0.70 -9.52 3.87
CA THR A 110 1.92 -8.79 3.54
C THR A 110 2.30 -8.96 2.07
N GLN A 111 3.02 -8.00 1.50
CA GLN A 111 3.79 -8.25 0.29
C GLN A 111 4.95 -9.21 0.59
N VAL A 112 5.54 -9.79 -0.46
CA VAL A 112 6.72 -10.67 -0.35
C VAL A 112 7.92 -9.93 0.24
N GLY A 113 8.60 -10.59 1.16
CA GLY A 113 9.91 -10.20 1.68
C GLY A 113 10.56 -11.34 2.46
N TYR A 114 11.83 -11.16 2.81
CA TYR A 114 12.69 -12.20 3.39
C TYR A 114 13.47 -11.65 4.59
N ASP A 115 12.78 -10.87 5.44
CA ASP A 115 13.40 -10.24 6.60
C ASP A 115 12.51 -10.38 7.84
N ALA A 116 12.97 -11.18 8.81
CA ALA A 116 12.24 -11.48 10.03
C ALA A 116 11.94 -10.23 10.85
N ARG A 117 12.88 -9.28 10.90
CA ARG A 117 12.74 -8.03 11.63
C ARG A 117 11.69 -7.11 11.00
N LYS A 118 11.55 -7.09 9.68
CA LYS A 118 10.48 -6.38 8.96
C LYS A 118 9.10 -7.00 9.16
N PHE A 119 9.02 -8.32 9.27
CA PHE A 119 7.77 -8.97 9.67
C PHE A 119 7.40 -8.59 11.12
N HIS A 120 8.35 -8.67 12.05
CA HIS A 120 8.11 -8.25 13.43
C HIS A 120 7.73 -6.76 13.55
N GLU A 121 8.35 -5.87 12.78
CA GLU A 121 8.05 -4.43 12.72
C GLU A 121 6.57 -4.16 12.42
N LEU A 122 5.99 -4.93 11.48
CA LEU A 122 4.57 -4.80 11.15
C LEU A 122 3.66 -5.18 12.33
N LEU A 123 3.93 -6.29 13.00
CA LEU A 123 3.10 -6.71 14.14
C LEU A 123 3.15 -5.68 15.27
N GLN A 124 4.34 -5.17 15.59
CA GLN A 124 4.49 -4.09 16.57
C GLN A 124 3.72 -2.84 16.16
N TYR A 125 3.81 -2.43 14.89
CA TYR A 125 3.08 -1.27 14.41
C TYR A 125 1.56 -1.44 14.53
N VAL A 126 1.03 -2.59 14.12
CA VAL A 126 -0.41 -2.93 14.21
C VAL A 126 -0.88 -2.89 15.67
N GLN A 127 -0.10 -3.47 16.58
CA GLN A 127 -0.40 -3.50 18.00
C GLN A 127 -0.37 -2.09 18.63
N GLN A 128 0.71 -1.33 18.42
CA GLN A 128 0.86 0.03 18.98
C GLN A 128 -0.16 1.03 18.40
N SER A 129 -0.61 0.80 17.17
CA SER A 129 -1.62 1.60 16.50
C SER A 129 -3.06 1.21 16.85
N ASN A 130 -3.25 0.22 17.73
CA ASN A 130 -4.56 -0.33 18.12
C ASN A 130 -5.40 -0.80 16.90
N LEU A 131 -4.73 -1.37 15.89
CA LEU A 131 -5.41 -1.93 14.73
C LEU A 131 -5.75 -3.40 15.02
N ASN A 132 -7.03 -3.70 15.18
CA ASN A 132 -7.51 -5.07 15.42
C ASN A 132 -7.62 -5.88 14.11
N LEU A 133 -6.51 -6.03 13.40
CA LEU A 133 -6.45 -6.74 12.13
C LEU A 133 -5.49 -7.94 12.22
N PRO A 134 -5.98 -9.19 12.06
CA PRO A 134 -5.08 -10.34 11.93
C PRO A 134 -4.18 -10.17 10.70
N VAL A 135 -2.91 -10.52 10.87
CA VAL A 135 -1.89 -10.38 9.83
C VAL A 135 -1.47 -11.76 9.33
N LEU A 136 -1.55 -11.95 8.02
CA LEU A 136 -1.06 -13.11 7.30
C LEU A 136 0.24 -12.75 6.58
N GLY A 137 1.29 -13.54 6.79
CA GLY A 137 2.58 -13.34 6.15
C GLY A 137 2.62 -14.03 4.79
N ASN A 138 3.07 -13.33 3.76
CA ASN A 138 3.25 -13.93 2.44
C ASN A 138 4.59 -14.67 2.36
N VAL A 139 4.52 -15.99 2.20
CA VAL A 139 5.67 -16.88 2.00
C VAL A 139 5.72 -17.26 0.53
N PHE A 140 6.53 -16.52 -0.22
CA PHE A 140 6.70 -16.76 -1.64
C PHE A 140 7.98 -17.55 -1.94
N ILE A 141 7.90 -18.56 -2.81
CA ILE A 141 9.00 -19.48 -3.15
C ILE A 141 9.40 -19.26 -4.62
N PRO A 142 10.21 -18.21 -4.94
CA PRO A 142 10.57 -17.90 -6.31
C PRO A 142 11.54 -18.93 -6.88
N ASN A 143 11.42 -19.24 -8.17
CA ASN A 143 12.52 -19.86 -8.92
C ASN A 143 13.53 -18.76 -9.34
N LEU A 144 14.66 -19.17 -9.92
CA LEU A 144 15.71 -18.22 -10.36
C LEU A 144 15.17 -17.14 -11.31
N THR A 145 14.31 -17.50 -12.26
CA THR A 145 13.75 -16.58 -13.24
C THR A 145 12.91 -15.49 -12.57
N VAL A 146 11.97 -15.88 -11.71
CA VAL A 146 11.12 -14.92 -10.98
C VAL A 146 11.98 -14.10 -10.02
N ALA A 147 12.97 -14.71 -9.37
CA ALA A 147 13.87 -14.00 -8.48
C ALA A 147 14.66 -12.90 -9.21
N ALA A 148 15.12 -13.18 -10.43
CA ALA A 148 15.80 -12.19 -11.27
C ALA A 148 14.88 -11.01 -11.64
N LEU A 149 13.59 -11.26 -11.92
CA LEU A 149 12.61 -10.21 -12.22
C LEU A 149 12.33 -9.32 -10.99
N MET A 150 12.21 -9.90 -9.80
CA MET A 150 12.04 -9.15 -8.54
C MET A 150 13.29 -8.32 -8.23
N HIS A 151 14.47 -8.93 -8.32
CA HIS A 151 15.76 -8.27 -8.09
C HIS A 151 15.95 -7.05 -9.01
N THR A 152 15.74 -7.23 -10.31
CA THR A 152 15.84 -6.15 -11.32
C THR A 152 14.70 -5.14 -11.29
N GLY A 153 13.68 -5.34 -10.45
CA GLY A 153 12.57 -4.39 -10.28
C GLY A 153 11.52 -4.43 -11.39
N LYS A 154 11.52 -5.49 -12.21
CA LYS A 154 10.49 -5.72 -13.23
C LYS A 154 9.13 -6.10 -12.62
N ILE A 155 9.11 -6.62 -11.39
CA ILE A 155 7.88 -6.89 -10.62
C ILE A 155 7.73 -5.79 -9.56
N PRO A 156 6.79 -4.85 -9.72
CA PRO A 156 6.62 -3.73 -8.80
C PRO A 156 6.39 -4.17 -7.35
N GLY A 157 7.11 -3.55 -6.42
CA GLY A 157 6.89 -3.72 -4.98
C GLY A 157 7.41 -5.03 -4.38
N CYS A 158 8.01 -5.89 -5.19
CA CYS A 158 8.66 -7.13 -4.78
C CYS A 158 10.17 -6.97 -4.85
N ILE A 159 10.85 -7.07 -3.70
CA ILE A 159 12.29 -6.80 -3.61
C ILE A 159 13.03 -8.09 -3.24
N ILE A 160 14.01 -8.45 -4.08
CA ILE A 160 15.07 -9.40 -3.73
C ILE A 160 16.38 -8.64 -3.75
N THR A 161 17.03 -8.59 -2.60
CA THR A 161 18.31 -7.91 -2.43
C THR A 161 19.45 -8.67 -3.11
N ASP A 162 20.55 -7.98 -3.36
CA ASP A 162 21.72 -8.53 -4.05
C ASP A 162 22.26 -9.78 -3.33
N ARG A 163 22.27 -9.75 -1.98
CA ARG A 163 22.67 -10.88 -1.14
C ARG A 163 21.80 -12.10 -1.41
N LEU A 164 20.48 -11.96 -1.29
CA LEU A 164 19.54 -13.07 -1.49
C LEU A 164 19.58 -13.58 -2.94
N TYR A 165 19.66 -12.68 -3.92
CA TYR A 165 19.76 -13.08 -5.32
C TYR A 165 21.05 -13.86 -5.60
N GLY A 166 22.18 -13.43 -5.02
CA GLY A 166 23.46 -14.14 -5.12
C GLY A 166 23.39 -15.56 -4.52
N GLU A 167 22.69 -15.73 -3.40
CA GLU A 167 22.43 -17.05 -2.81
C GLU A 167 21.55 -17.92 -3.70
N ILE A 168 20.42 -17.40 -4.19
CA ILE A 168 19.53 -18.13 -5.11
C ILE A 168 20.28 -18.55 -6.39
N ARG A 169 21.17 -17.70 -6.91
CA ARG A 169 22.00 -18.04 -8.07
C ARG A 169 22.97 -19.18 -7.79
N ARG A 170 23.59 -19.21 -6.60
CA ARG A 170 24.48 -20.31 -6.19
C ARG A 170 23.69 -21.59 -6.00
N GLU A 171 22.55 -21.53 -5.33
CA GLU A 171 21.69 -22.70 -5.14
C GLU A 171 21.22 -23.29 -6.48
N ALA A 172 20.95 -22.43 -7.47
CA ALA A 172 20.51 -22.87 -8.80
C ALA A 172 21.56 -23.68 -9.59
N THR A 173 22.83 -23.73 -9.14
CA THR A 173 23.86 -24.58 -9.77
C THR A 173 23.82 -26.04 -9.29
N SER A 174 23.02 -26.35 -8.27
CA SER A 174 22.83 -27.71 -7.78
C SER A 174 22.01 -28.58 -8.76
N PRO A 175 22.07 -29.93 -8.66
CA PRO A 175 21.36 -30.83 -9.58
C PRO A 175 19.85 -30.61 -9.62
N ASP A 176 19.23 -30.21 -8.51
CA ASP A 176 17.79 -29.93 -8.42
C ASP A 176 17.42 -28.47 -8.78
N LYS A 177 18.40 -27.70 -9.27
CA LYS A 177 18.29 -26.28 -9.60
C LYS A 177 17.85 -25.42 -8.42
N GLY A 178 18.27 -25.78 -7.21
CA GLY A 178 18.01 -25.04 -5.97
C GLY A 178 16.60 -25.26 -5.42
N LYS A 179 15.89 -26.31 -5.85
CA LYS A 179 14.50 -26.57 -5.44
C LYS A 179 14.40 -26.80 -3.94
N GLN A 180 15.24 -27.66 -3.38
CA GLN A 180 15.22 -27.98 -1.96
C GLN A 180 15.59 -26.76 -1.11
N ALA A 181 16.60 -26.00 -1.55
CA ALA A 181 17.05 -24.81 -0.83
C ALA A 181 15.96 -23.72 -0.74
N ARG A 182 15.24 -23.46 -1.85
CA ARG A 182 14.13 -22.49 -1.82
C ARG A 182 12.91 -22.96 -1.01
N LEU A 183 12.63 -24.26 -0.99
CA LEU A 183 11.59 -24.81 -0.12
C LEU A 183 11.99 -24.71 1.34
N LEU A 184 13.24 -25.05 1.69
CA LEU A 184 13.74 -24.90 3.06
C LEU A 184 13.70 -23.44 3.53
N ARG A 185 14.09 -22.48 2.68
CA ARG A 185 13.94 -21.05 3.01
C ARG A 185 12.49 -20.65 3.28
N GLY A 186 11.55 -21.14 2.45
CA GLY A 186 10.12 -20.93 2.66
C GLY A 186 9.63 -21.50 3.99
N ALA A 187 10.06 -22.72 4.33
CA ALA A 187 9.73 -23.37 5.60
C ALA A 187 10.29 -22.61 6.81
N LYS A 188 11.55 -22.15 6.73
CA LYS A 188 12.16 -21.30 7.77
C LYS A 188 11.38 -20.01 7.97
N LEU A 189 11.01 -19.34 6.88
CA LEU A 189 10.20 -18.13 6.96
C LEU A 189 8.82 -18.43 7.59
N LEU A 190 8.16 -19.52 7.20
CA LEU A 190 6.88 -19.93 7.76
C LEU A 190 6.98 -20.21 9.28
N ALA A 191 8.05 -20.89 9.72
CA ALA A 191 8.32 -21.14 11.14
C ALA A 191 8.50 -19.83 11.93
N ILE A 192 9.27 -18.87 11.37
CA ILE A 192 9.43 -17.53 11.96
C ILE A 192 8.08 -16.82 12.07
N LEU A 193 7.27 -16.80 11.01
CA LEU A 193 5.96 -16.15 11.03
C LEU A 193 5.04 -16.74 12.12
N LYS A 194 5.02 -18.08 12.24
CA LYS A 194 4.27 -18.79 13.28
C LYS A 194 4.77 -18.40 14.68
N GLY A 195 6.08 -18.37 14.88
CA GLY A 195 6.71 -17.98 16.15
C GLY A 195 6.49 -16.52 16.55
N LEU A 196 6.46 -15.61 15.57
CA LEU A 196 6.14 -14.19 15.77
C LEU A 196 4.66 -13.95 16.12
N GLY A 197 3.77 -14.92 15.91
CA GLY A 197 2.34 -14.78 16.17
C GLY A 197 1.51 -14.24 15.01
N TYR A 198 1.97 -14.44 13.76
CA TYR A 198 1.11 -14.20 12.60
C TYR A 198 -0.12 -15.12 12.64
N ALA A 199 -1.29 -14.60 12.26
CA ALA A 199 -2.55 -15.34 12.27
C ALA A 199 -2.60 -16.45 11.19
N GLY A 200 -1.73 -16.37 10.19
CA GLY A 200 -1.59 -17.37 9.14
C GLY A 200 -0.53 -16.98 8.12
N ALA A 201 -0.45 -17.76 7.04
CA ALA A 201 0.45 -17.50 5.94
C ALA A 201 -0.24 -17.69 4.59
N HIS A 202 0.15 -16.87 3.62
CA HIS A 202 -0.23 -17.01 2.23
C HIS A 202 0.94 -17.63 1.46
N LEU A 203 0.81 -18.89 1.05
CA LEU A 203 1.86 -19.62 0.34
C LEU A 203 1.72 -19.43 -1.17
N GLY A 204 2.82 -19.12 -1.86
CA GLY A 204 2.79 -18.97 -3.32
C GLY A 204 4.14 -19.19 -3.97
N GLY A 205 4.15 -19.57 -5.25
CA GLY A 205 5.39 -19.75 -6.01
C GLY A 205 5.17 -20.54 -7.30
N PRO A 206 6.03 -20.34 -8.31
CA PRO A 206 5.92 -21.07 -9.57
C PRO A 206 6.20 -22.57 -9.39
N GLY A 207 5.22 -23.39 -9.78
CA GLY A 207 5.35 -24.85 -9.85
C GLY A 207 5.37 -25.55 -8.49
N LEU A 208 4.68 -25.00 -7.48
CA LEU A 208 4.48 -25.68 -6.21
C LEU A 208 3.47 -26.82 -6.37
N THR A 209 3.86 -28.04 -5.99
CA THR A 209 2.97 -29.21 -5.92
C THR A 209 2.47 -29.42 -4.50
N TYR A 210 1.49 -30.32 -4.31
CA TYR A 210 0.99 -30.66 -2.98
C TYR A 210 2.09 -31.23 -2.08
N GLU A 211 3.00 -32.03 -2.62
CA GLU A 211 4.15 -32.57 -1.86
C GLU A 211 5.12 -31.45 -1.44
N ASN A 212 5.23 -30.37 -2.22
CA ASN A 212 6.05 -29.23 -1.85
C ASN A 212 5.39 -28.43 -0.72
N ILE A 213 4.06 -28.32 -0.72
CA ILE A 213 3.31 -27.72 0.38
C ILE A 213 3.43 -28.56 1.64
N ASP A 214 3.25 -29.89 1.54
CA ASP A 214 3.41 -30.80 2.67
C ASP A 214 4.83 -30.73 3.27
N TYR A 215 5.87 -30.72 2.43
CA TYR A 215 7.24 -30.49 2.88
C TYR A 215 7.41 -29.15 3.59
N LEU A 216 6.84 -28.06 3.05
CA LEU A 216 6.92 -26.72 3.66
C LEU A 216 6.27 -26.71 5.05
N LEU A 217 5.07 -27.27 5.17
CA LEU A 217 4.32 -27.29 6.43
C LEU A 217 5.00 -28.16 7.49
N SER A 218 5.35 -29.41 7.14
CA SER A 218 6.02 -30.34 8.05
C SER A 218 7.40 -29.86 8.50
N THR A 219 8.17 -29.25 7.59
CA THR A 219 9.47 -28.67 7.93
C THR A 219 9.31 -27.41 8.79
N ALA A 220 8.32 -26.56 8.51
CA ALA A 220 8.07 -25.39 9.35
C ALA A 220 7.65 -25.79 10.76
N ASP A 221 6.82 -26.82 10.91
CA ASP A 221 6.39 -27.33 12.22
C ASP A 221 7.54 -27.92 13.03
N SER A 222 8.46 -28.65 12.39
CA SER A 222 9.64 -29.18 13.09
C SER A 222 10.61 -28.08 13.55
N LEU A 223 10.65 -26.96 12.83
CA LEU A 223 11.48 -25.80 13.17
C LEU A 223 10.80 -24.81 14.13
N ALA A 224 9.48 -24.87 14.27
CA ALA A 224 8.69 -23.88 15.02
C ALA A 224 9.05 -23.78 16.50
N GLY A 225 9.61 -24.84 17.11
CA GLY A 225 10.04 -24.82 18.51
C GLY A 225 11.24 -23.92 18.79
N ASN A 226 12.13 -23.75 17.80
CA ASN A 226 13.38 -22.98 17.90
C ASN A 226 13.46 -21.90 16.81
N TRP A 227 12.33 -21.28 16.48
CA TRP A 227 12.25 -20.34 15.36
C TRP A 227 13.14 -19.10 15.56
N GLN A 228 13.46 -18.74 16.80
CA GLN A 228 14.35 -17.62 17.15
C GLN A 228 15.75 -17.83 16.57
N ASP A 229 16.25 -19.06 16.51
CA ASP A 229 17.55 -19.40 15.93
C ASP A 229 17.60 -19.14 14.42
N LEU A 230 16.43 -19.05 13.76
CA LEU A 230 16.30 -18.78 12.34
C LEU A 230 16.29 -17.28 12.02
N VAL A 231 16.09 -16.40 13.01
CA VAL A 231 16.00 -14.95 12.80
C VAL A 231 17.25 -14.40 12.10
N PRO A 232 18.50 -14.74 12.50
CA PRO A 232 19.71 -14.26 11.83
C PRO A 232 19.87 -14.80 10.39
N GLU A 233 19.25 -15.94 10.07
CA GLU A 233 19.25 -16.50 8.72
C GLU A 233 18.29 -15.79 7.77
N MET A 234 17.30 -15.08 8.32
CA MET A 234 16.28 -14.33 7.59
C MET A 234 16.49 -12.82 7.77
N ASP A 235 17.72 -12.35 7.52
CA ASP A 235 18.15 -10.94 7.53
C ASP A 235 18.66 -10.55 6.13
N TYR A 236 17.76 -10.65 5.16
CA TYR A 236 18.08 -10.32 3.76
C TYR A 236 17.75 -8.88 3.39
N TRP A 237 17.24 -8.05 4.31
CA TRP A 237 16.93 -6.67 4.00
C TRP A 237 18.21 -5.83 3.76
N HIS A 238 18.01 -4.65 3.19
CA HIS A 238 19.09 -3.69 2.97
C HIS A 238 19.70 -3.25 4.31
N GLN A 239 21.03 -3.25 4.41
CA GLN A 239 21.73 -2.79 5.62
C GLN A 239 21.51 -1.29 5.90
N ASP A 240 21.39 -0.49 4.84
CA ASP A 240 21.02 0.93 4.87
C ASP A 240 19.49 1.15 4.82
N GLY A 241 18.71 0.07 4.92
CA GLY A 241 17.26 0.15 4.91
C GLY A 241 16.70 0.77 6.19
N PHE A 242 15.69 1.61 6.04
CA PHE A 242 14.96 2.18 7.16
C PHE A 242 14.25 1.09 7.97
N TYR A 243 14.29 1.20 9.29
CA TYR A 243 13.46 0.44 10.23
C TYR A 243 12.73 1.42 11.15
N LEU A 244 11.47 1.15 11.46
CA LEU A 244 10.66 2.03 12.30
C LEU A 244 11.08 1.98 13.77
N TYR A 245 11.63 0.86 14.22
CA TYR A 245 12.02 0.61 15.61
C TYR A 245 13.51 0.29 15.74
N THR A 246 14.10 0.55 16.90
CA THR A 246 15.50 0.19 17.16
C THR A 246 15.69 -1.33 17.21
N LYS A 247 16.89 -1.81 16.87
CA LYS A 247 17.20 -3.25 16.84
C LYS A 247 17.43 -3.72 18.27
N ASP A 248 16.79 -4.81 18.65
CA ASP A 248 17.16 -5.54 19.86
C ASP A 248 18.36 -6.43 19.56
N ALA A 249 19.48 -6.19 20.25
CA ALA A 249 20.71 -6.94 20.06
C ALA A 249 20.62 -8.40 20.56
N ALA A 250 19.76 -8.69 21.53
CA ALA A 250 19.62 -10.03 22.09
C ALA A 250 18.81 -10.95 21.17
N THR A 251 17.72 -10.43 20.60
CA THR A 251 16.79 -11.22 19.76
C THR A 251 17.04 -11.07 18.26
N GLY A 252 17.74 -10.01 17.83
CA GLY A 252 17.88 -9.64 16.43
C GLY A 252 16.63 -9.00 15.81
N LEU A 253 15.53 -8.88 16.58
CA LEU A 253 14.27 -8.30 16.17
C LEU A 253 14.22 -6.80 16.51
N ASN A 254 13.03 -6.28 16.80
CA ASN A 254 12.82 -4.87 17.12
C ASN A 254 12.53 -4.71 18.61
N THR A 255 12.93 -3.57 19.17
CA THR A 255 12.40 -3.09 20.45
C THR A 255 11.05 -2.39 20.23
N THR A 256 10.43 -1.93 21.31
CA THR A 256 9.25 -1.04 21.25
C THR A 256 9.58 0.43 20.98
N GLU A 257 10.86 0.80 21.01
CA GLU A 257 11.31 2.19 20.89
C GLU A 257 11.46 2.58 19.40
N PRO A 258 10.90 3.73 18.98
CA PRO A 258 11.09 4.23 17.62
C PRO A 258 12.57 4.46 17.29
N ALA A 259 12.97 4.11 16.08
CA ALA A 259 14.30 4.45 15.58
C ALA A 259 14.45 5.98 15.44
N PRO A 260 15.65 6.53 15.66
CA PRO A 260 15.93 7.93 15.38
C PRO A 260 15.56 8.28 13.93
N ARG A 261 14.81 9.36 13.75
CA ARG A 261 14.44 9.84 12.41
C ARG A 261 15.64 10.55 11.77
N ASP A 262 15.82 10.32 10.47
CA ASP A 262 16.84 11.05 9.72
C ASP A 262 16.32 12.49 9.49
N GLU A 263 16.92 13.48 10.17
CA GLU A 263 16.56 14.90 10.05
C GLU A 263 16.93 15.52 8.69
N ARG A 264 17.32 14.71 7.69
CA ARG A 264 17.80 15.18 6.39
C ARG A 264 16.74 15.94 5.59
N GLN A 265 16.86 17.25 5.75
CA GLN A 265 16.66 18.34 4.81
C GLN A 265 15.36 18.32 4.01
N ALA A 266 14.38 19.01 4.57
CA ALA A 266 13.39 19.67 3.75
C ALA A 266 13.90 21.03 3.26
N GLY A 267 14.00 21.19 1.95
CA GLY A 267 14.10 22.52 1.35
C GLY A 267 12.88 23.37 1.71
N LEU A 268 13.08 24.66 1.98
CA LEU A 268 11.99 25.60 2.27
C LEU A 268 10.99 25.63 1.10
N GLN A 269 9.78 25.11 1.29
CA GLN A 269 8.71 25.20 0.28
C GLN A 269 7.73 26.31 0.64
N VAL A 270 8.10 27.55 0.29
CA VAL A 270 7.30 28.77 0.55
C VAL A 270 5.86 28.61 0.03
N ASN A 271 5.70 28.04 -1.16
CA ASN A 271 4.38 27.81 -1.78
C ASN A 271 3.48 26.91 -0.92
N TYR A 272 4.03 25.86 -0.29
CA TYR A 272 3.27 24.98 0.58
C TYR A 272 2.82 25.69 1.86
N ARG A 273 3.69 26.49 2.49
CA ARG A 273 3.34 27.26 3.70
C ARG A 273 2.21 28.25 3.44
N MET A 274 2.29 28.99 2.34
CA MET A 274 1.26 29.94 1.94
C MET A 274 -0.06 29.23 1.64
N ALA A 275 -0.03 28.13 0.88
CA ALA A 275 -1.22 27.35 0.55
C ALA A 275 -1.88 26.75 1.80
N ARG A 276 -1.08 26.20 2.73
CA ARG A 276 -1.56 25.67 4.03
C ARG A 276 -2.20 26.76 4.88
N LEU A 277 -1.59 27.95 4.95
CA LEU A 277 -2.15 29.09 5.67
C LEU A 277 -3.51 29.49 5.11
N VAL A 278 -3.61 29.69 3.80
CA VAL A 278 -4.87 30.06 3.13
C VAL A 278 -5.94 28.99 3.36
N HIS A 279 -5.58 27.71 3.23
CA HIS A 279 -6.51 26.61 3.46
C HIS A 279 -7.04 26.58 4.89
N ASN A 280 -6.17 26.76 5.89
CA ASN A 280 -6.54 26.78 7.30
C ASN A 280 -7.31 28.04 7.73
N LEU A 281 -7.24 29.13 6.96
CA LEU A 281 -7.97 30.37 7.24
C LEU A 281 -9.36 30.40 6.59
N ALA A 282 -9.55 29.75 5.43
CA ALA A 282 -10.75 29.91 4.62
C ALA A 282 -11.49 28.61 4.25
N PHE A 283 -10.82 27.46 4.26
CA PHE A 283 -11.36 26.23 3.65
C PHE A 283 -11.56 25.07 4.63
N THR A 284 -11.10 25.16 5.88
CA THR A 284 -11.45 24.22 6.95
C THR A 284 -12.73 24.66 7.65
N LYS A 285 -13.56 23.71 8.10
CA LYS A 285 -14.90 24.03 8.69
C LYS A 285 -14.83 24.96 9.90
N ASP A 286 -13.74 24.84 10.67
CA ASP A 286 -13.50 25.62 11.89
C ASP A 286 -12.73 26.92 11.61
N ALA A 287 -12.47 27.25 10.34
CA ALA A 287 -11.68 28.42 9.99
C ALA A 287 -12.46 29.73 10.17
N PRO A 288 -11.80 30.83 10.54
CA PRO A 288 -12.46 32.12 10.76
C PRO A 288 -13.15 32.68 9.51
N LEU A 289 -12.60 32.45 8.32
CA LEU A 289 -13.19 32.95 7.07
C LEU A 289 -14.16 31.95 6.43
N TYR A 290 -14.26 30.72 6.94
CA TYR A 290 -15.08 29.67 6.33
C TYR A 290 -16.56 30.05 6.18
N PRO A 291 -17.24 30.64 7.19
CA PRO A 291 -18.66 31.02 7.03
C PRO A 291 -18.87 32.06 5.92
N ALA A 292 -17.97 33.02 5.80
CA ALA A 292 -18.03 34.06 4.78
C ALA A 292 -17.75 33.47 3.39
N CYS A 293 -16.68 32.70 3.24
CA CYS A 293 -16.33 32.02 2.00
C CYS A 293 -17.46 31.09 1.53
N LYS A 294 -18.02 30.27 2.43
CA LYS A 294 -19.17 29.40 2.15
C LYS A 294 -20.36 30.20 1.64
N LYS A 295 -20.71 31.31 2.31
CA LYS A 295 -21.84 32.16 1.91
C LYS A 295 -21.63 32.77 0.52
N ILE A 296 -20.42 33.22 0.22
CA ILE A 296 -20.06 33.76 -1.10
C ILE A 296 -20.18 32.67 -2.17
N CYS A 297 -19.59 31.49 -1.95
CA CYS A 297 -19.66 30.38 -2.91
C CYS A 297 -21.12 29.97 -3.18
N LEU A 298 -21.93 29.78 -2.14
CA LEU A 298 -23.35 29.41 -2.30
C LEU A 298 -24.19 30.50 -2.99
N ALA A 299 -23.84 31.78 -2.82
CA ALA A 299 -24.53 32.88 -3.50
C ALA A 299 -24.16 32.99 -4.99
N LEU A 300 -22.99 32.49 -5.37
CA LEU A 300 -22.51 32.50 -6.74
C LEU A 300 -22.88 31.23 -7.51
N GLU A 301 -23.13 30.12 -6.82
CA GLU A 301 -23.50 28.82 -7.39
C GLU A 301 -24.71 28.93 -8.35
N GLY A 302 -24.53 28.52 -9.60
CA GLY A 302 -25.57 28.58 -10.64
C GLY A 302 -25.86 29.98 -11.21
N GLY A 303 -25.14 31.01 -10.77
CA GLY A 303 -25.23 32.38 -11.29
C GLY A 303 -24.26 32.67 -12.44
N GLY A 304 -24.40 33.84 -13.08
CA GLY A 304 -23.55 34.24 -14.22
C GLY A 304 -22.06 34.43 -13.88
N LEU A 305 -21.73 34.62 -12.60
CA LEU A 305 -20.36 34.77 -12.10
C LEU A 305 -19.70 33.44 -11.65
N ASP A 306 -20.47 32.36 -11.56
CA ASP A 306 -20.01 31.03 -11.14
C ASP A 306 -18.86 30.51 -12.03
N ASN A 307 -19.05 30.69 -13.34
CA ASN A 307 -18.06 30.32 -14.35
C ASN A 307 -16.75 31.10 -14.19
N GLY A 308 -16.82 32.37 -13.79
CA GLY A 308 -15.65 33.23 -13.58
C GLY A 308 -14.85 32.80 -12.34
N LEU A 309 -15.55 32.50 -11.24
CA LEU A 309 -14.92 32.00 -10.02
C LEU A 309 -14.27 30.63 -10.24
N THR A 310 -15.00 29.71 -10.89
CA THR A 310 -14.50 28.37 -11.23
C THR A 310 -13.27 28.45 -12.14
N HIS A 311 -13.28 29.35 -13.13
CA HIS A 311 -12.13 29.56 -14.01
C HIS A 311 -10.92 30.11 -13.25
N LEU A 312 -11.12 31.12 -12.38
CA LEU A 312 -10.06 31.68 -11.55
C LEU A 312 -9.46 30.62 -10.62
N GLU A 313 -10.30 29.82 -9.97
CA GLU A 313 -9.88 28.69 -9.14
C GLU A 313 -9.02 27.72 -9.94
N HIS A 314 -9.50 27.29 -11.12
CA HIS A 314 -8.79 26.33 -11.95
C HIS A 314 -7.43 26.89 -12.39
N VAL A 315 -7.36 28.10 -12.93
CA VAL A 315 -6.11 28.72 -13.36
C VAL A 315 -5.13 28.83 -12.19
N THR A 316 -5.59 29.29 -11.03
CA THR A 316 -4.76 29.42 -9.83
C THR A 316 -4.20 28.06 -9.40
N LYS A 317 -5.05 27.03 -9.31
CA LYS A 317 -4.65 25.69 -8.90
C LYS A 317 -3.80 24.98 -9.96
N PHE A 318 -4.01 25.24 -11.24
CA PHE A 318 -3.18 24.72 -12.33
C PHE A 318 -1.76 25.29 -12.24
N LEU A 319 -1.63 26.61 -12.15
CA LEU A 319 -0.34 27.29 -12.06
C LEU A 319 0.45 26.91 -10.80
N LEU A 320 -0.22 26.83 -9.64
CA LEU A 320 0.45 26.57 -8.37
C LEU A 320 0.72 25.08 -8.12
N PHE A 321 -0.18 24.19 -8.54
CA PHE A 321 -0.18 22.79 -8.10
C PHE A 321 -0.29 21.77 -9.25
N GLY A 322 -0.43 22.22 -10.50
CA GLY A 322 -0.70 21.35 -11.64
C GLY A 322 -2.05 20.65 -11.55
N CYS A 323 -3.05 21.28 -10.92
CA CYS A 323 -4.41 20.74 -10.81
C CYS A 323 -4.97 20.36 -12.19
N GLN A 324 -5.64 19.21 -12.28
CA GLN A 324 -6.28 18.72 -13.53
C GLN A 324 -7.80 18.87 -13.51
N ASN A 325 -8.34 19.60 -12.53
CA ASN A 325 -9.77 19.85 -12.34
C ASN A 325 -10.64 18.57 -12.42
N CYS A 326 -10.26 17.52 -11.67
CA CYS A 326 -10.95 16.22 -11.71
C CYS A 326 -12.24 16.15 -10.87
N GLY A 327 -12.64 17.23 -10.19
CA GLY A 327 -13.78 17.26 -9.26
C GLY A 327 -13.47 16.76 -7.84
N ASP A 328 -12.58 15.78 -7.68
CA ASP A 328 -12.19 15.21 -6.38
C ASP A 328 -10.93 15.89 -5.79
N CYS A 329 -11.06 17.12 -5.28
CA CYS A 329 -9.92 17.90 -4.79
C CYS A 329 -9.36 17.37 -3.46
N THR A 330 -8.15 16.80 -3.49
CA THR A 330 -7.40 16.31 -2.30
C THR A 330 -6.13 17.11 -2.00
N LEU A 331 -6.01 18.34 -2.53
CA LEU A 331 -4.80 19.15 -2.37
C LEU A 331 -4.47 19.45 -0.90
N GLY A 332 -5.46 19.77 -0.07
CA GLY A 332 -5.24 20.03 1.35
C GLY A 332 -4.64 18.81 2.07
N ASP A 333 -5.15 17.62 1.77
CA ASP A 333 -4.72 16.36 2.39
C ASP A 333 -3.36 15.85 1.87
N LEU A 334 -3.02 16.18 0.63
CA LEU A 334 -1.82 15.70 -0.05
C LEU A 334 -0.73 16.77 -0.16
N ALA A 335 -0.61 17.61 0.87
CA ALA A 335 0.40 18.65 0.97
C ALA A 335 0.52 19.52 -0.30
N PHE A 336 -0.62 19.85 -0.89
CA PHE A 336 -0.77 20.60 -2.15
C PHE A 336 0.03 20.00 -3.31
N VAL A 337 0.09 18.68 -3.39
CA VAL A 337 0.56 17.93 -4.56
C VAL A 337 -0.65 17.29 -5.24
N CYS A 338 -0.94 17.68 -6.48
CA CYS A 338 -2.03 17.10 -7.25
C CYS A 338 -1.74 15.64 -7.63
N PRO A 339 -2.53 14.64 -7.18
CA PRO A 339 -2.33 13.24 -7.56
C PRO A 339 -2.59 12.99 -9.04
N GLN A 340 -3.51 13.74 -9.66
CA GLN A 340 -3.83 13.61 -11.09
C GLN A 340 -2.63 13.98 -11.98
N ALA A 341 -1.83 14.96 -11.57
CA ALA A 341 -0.59 15.31 -12.29
C ALA A 341 0.63 14.50 -11.81
N GLY A 342 0.68 14.17 -10.53
CA GLY A 342 1.89 13.62 -9.89
C GLY A 342 1.95 12.10 -9.80
N CYS A 343 0.84 11.37 -9.87
CA CYS A 343 0.81 9.90 -9.77
C CYS A 343 0.47 9.27 -11.13
N ALA A 344 1.28 8.32 -11.59
CA ALA A 344 0.98 7.57 -12.82
C ALA A 344 -0.33 6.77 -12.73
N LYS A 345 -0.72 6.39 -11.51
CA LYS A 345 -1.95 5.65 -11.20
C LYS A 345 -3.08 6.53 -10.68
N TYR A 346 -2.89 7.86 -10.63
CA TYR A 346 -3.91 8.82 -10.18
C TYR A 346 -4.50 8.54 -8.78
N LEU A 347 -3.73 7.90 -7.89
CA LEU A 347 -4.23 7.44 -6.60
C LEU A 347 -4.44 8.60 -5.63
N LEU A 348 -5.63 8.68 -5.04
CA LEU A 348 -6.05 9.74 -4.11
C LEU A 348 -5.79 9.39 -2.62
N ASN A 349 -5.82 8.11 -2.26
CA ASN A 349 -5.87 7.65 -0.85
C ASN A 349 -4.66 6.80 -0.43
N GLY A 350 -3.47 7.23 -0.80
CA GLY A 350 -2.22 6.57 -0.42
C GLY A 350 -1.54 5.80 -1.56
N PRO A 351 -0.25 5.46 -1.36
CA PRO A 351 0.61 4.89 -2.38
C PRO A 351 0.15 3.51 -2.88
N CYS A 352 0.57 3.14 -4.09
CA CYS A 352 0.61 1.73 -4.48
C CYS A 352 1.72 1.00 -3.71
N GLY A 353 1.74 -0.33 -3.75
CA GLY A 353 2.85 -1.10 -3.19
C GLY A 353 4.14 -1.02 -4.00
N GLY A 354 4.12 -0.44 -5.21
CA GLY A 354 5.21 -0.61 -6.18
C GLY A 354 6.34 0.42 -6.14
N SER A 355 6.23 1.50 -5.34
CA SER A 355 7.35 2.46 -5.24
C SER A 355 8.64 1.76 -4.76
N ARG A 356 9.77 2.17 -5.33
CA ARG A 356 11.08 1.63 -5.03
C ARG A 356 12.10 2.75 -5.02
N ASP A 357 12.88 2.85 -3.95
CA ASP A 357 13.91 3.88 -3.78
C ASP A 357 13.34 5.31 -3.89
N GLY A 358 12.08 5.45 -3.48
CA GLY A 358 11.26 6.65 -3.60
C GLY A 358 10.90 7.10 -5.02
N TRP A 359 11.18 6.28 -6.03
CA TRP A 359 10.74 6.48 -7.41
C TRP A 359 9.38 5.83 -7.68
N CYS A 360 8.66 6.36 -8.67
CA CYS A 360 7.44 5.75 -9.18
C CYS A 360 7.76 4.44 -9.91
N GLU A 361 6.97 3.39 -9.68
CA GLU A 361 7.12 2.08 -10.34
C GLU A 361 7.06 2.18 -11.88
N VAL A 362 6.30 3.15 -12.40
CA VAL A 362 6.08 3.32 -13.86
C VAL A 362 7.21 4.12 -14.50
N TYR A 363 7.84 5.01 -13.73
CA TYR A 363 8.90 5.90 -14.22
C TYR A 363 10.13 5.88 -13.30
N PRO A 364 10.82 4.73 -13.16
CA PRO A 364 12.02 4.62 -12.32
C PRO A 364 13.09 5.63 -12.73
N GLY A 365 13.69 6.32 -11.76
CA GLY A 365 14.72 7.35 -11.99
C GLY A 365 14.25 8.63 -12.71
N LYS A 366 13.00 8.69 -13.17
CA LYS A 366 12.45 9.84 -13.93
C LYS A 366 11.40 10.62 -13.15
N LYS A 367 10.54 9.94 -12.40
CA LYS A 367 9.47 10.58 -11.61
C LYS A 367 9.50 10.10 -10.16
N ARG A 368 9.76 11.02 -9.23
CA ARG A 368 9.64 10.74 -7.78
C ARG A 368 8.21 10.33 -7.45
N CYS A 369 8.06 9.36 -6.55
CA CYS A 369 6.75 8.92 -6.08
C CYS A 369 6.00 10.10 -5.45
N LEU A 370 4.73 10.28 -5.85
CA LEU A 370 3.87 11.34 -5.30
C LEU A 370 3.88 11.32 -3.77
N TYR A 371 3.61 10.16 -3.18
CA TYR A 371 3.44 10.02 -1.73
C TYR A 371 4.74 10.19 -0.96
N VAL A 372 5.88 9.93 -1.58
CA VAL A 372 7.18 10.25 -0.99
C VAL A 372 7.37 11.77 -0.93
N ARG A 373 7.03 12.49 -2.00
CA ARG A 373 7.05 13.97 -2.00
C ARG A 373 6.07 14.57 -0.99
N VAL A 374 4.89 13.95 -0.84
CA VAL A 374 3.89 14.36 0.17
C VAL A 374 4.49 14.18 1.57
N TYR A 375 5.06 13.01 1.86
CA TYR A 375 5.72 12.74 3.14
C TYR A 375 6.83 13.75 3.43
N GLU A 376 7.77 13.95 2.49
CA GLU A 376 8.89 14.89 2.64
C GLU A 376 8.39 16.31 2.92
N ARG A 377 7.30 16.75 2.27
CA ARG A 377 6.67 18.06 2.51
C ARG A 377 6.05 18.20 3.89
N LEU A 378 5.42 17.14 4.38
CA LEU A 378 4.81 17.12 5.71
C LEU A 378 5.91 17.07 6.77
N ALA A 379 6.88 16.16 6.63
CA ALA A 379 8.00 16.00 7.58
C ALA A 379 8.79 17.30 7.76
N ALA A 380 9.00 18.05 6.68
CA ALA A 380 9.55 19.41 6.69
C ALA A 380 8.89 20.39 7.66
N HIS A 381 7.62 20.18 7.97
CA HIS A 381 6.76 21.05 8.75
C HIS A 381 6.29 20.38 10.05
N GLY A 382 7.04 19.37 10.53
CA GLY A 382 6.74 18.66 11.77
C GLY A 382 5.73 17.51 11.61
N LEU A 383 5.47 17.09 10.36
CA LEU A 383 4.35 16.28 9.86
C LEU A 383 3.00 17.01 9.96
#